data_AF-A0A519E5J6-F1
#
_entry.id   AF-A0A519E5J6-F1
#
_cell.length_a   1.000
_cell.length_b   1.000
_cell.length_c   1.000
_cell.angle_alpha   90.00
_cell.angle_beta   90.00
_cell.angle_gamma   90.00
#
_symmetry.space_group_name_H-M   'P 1'
#
loop_
_entity.id
_entity.type
_entity.pdbx_description
1 polymer ?
#
loop_
_entity_poly.entity_id
_entity_poly.type
_entity_poly.pdbx_seq_one_letter_code
_entity_poly.pdbx_strand_id
1 'polypeptide(L)'
;MSSNRASAALSKAHISLIREVLRSAGLRGVDSPASSDTKRDASAFLTTEFRSGVRTKGALAAVLDQWNKQSSSARASNVQVFDRQPGDDNR
;
A
#
# COMPACT_ATOMS: atom_id res chain seq x y z
N MET A 1 -15.67 33.28 -7.55
CA MET A 1 -14.57 32.47 -8.10
C MET A 1 -14.88 31.00 -7.84
N SER A 2 -15.32 30.27 -8.87
CA SER A 2 -15.62 28.83 -8.73
C SER A 2 -14.32 28.05 -8.85
N SER A 3 -13.81 27.54 -7.74
CA SER A 3 -12.67 26.63 -7.71
C SER A 3 -13.11 25.29 -8.31
N ASN A 4 -13.01 25.18 -9.64
CA ASN A 4 -13.22 23.92 -10.35
C ASN A 4 -12.03 22.99 -10.06
N ARG A 5 -11.91 22.49 -8.81
CA ARG A 5 -11.14 21.29 -8.51
C ARG A 5 -11.92 20.14 -9.12
N ALA A 6 -11.89 20.03 -10.45
CA ALA A 6 -12.18 18.79 -11.11
C ALA A 6 -11.20 17.79 -10.49
N SER A 7 -11.72 16.93 -9.62
CA SER A 7 -11.05 15.69 -9.28
C SER A 7 -10.84 15.01 -10.62
N ALA A 8 -9.67 15.21 -11.22
CA ALA A 8 -9.38 14.76 -12.57
C ALA A 8 -9.51 13.25 -12.52
N ALA A 9 -10.67 12.76 -12.96
CA ALA A 9 -10.97 11.35 -12.96
C ALA A 9 -9.85 10.69 -13.74
N LEU A 10 -9.22 9.67 -13.12
CA LEU A 10 -8.14 8.96 -13.78
C LEU A 10 -8.66 8.42 -15.12
N SER A 11 -7.96 8.73 -16.20
CA SER A 11 -8.25 8.13 -17.50
C SER A 11 -8.24 6.60 -17.39
N LYS A 12 -9.07 5.94 -18.20
CA LYS A 12 -9.11 4.47 -18.28
C LYS A 12 -7.72 3.86 -18.48
N ALA A 13 -6.83 4.53 -19.21
CA ALA A 13 -5.44 4.12 -19.40
C ALA A 13 -4.65 4.13 -18.09
N HIS A 14 -4.78 5.18 -17.28
CA HIS A 14 -4.11 5.30 -15.98
C HIS A 14 -4.62 4.25 -15.00
N ILE A 15 -5.94 4.02 -14.97
CA ILE A 15 -6.55 2.96 -14.17
C ILE A 15 -6.04 1.59 -14.62
N SER A 16 -5.85 1.37 -15.93
CA SER A 16 -5.28 0.12 -16.44
C SER A 16 -3.83 -0.09 -15.97
N LEU A 17 -3.01 0.96 -16.01
CA LEU A 17 -1.62 0.92 -15.57
C LEU A 17 -1.50 0.57 -14.08
N ILE A 18 -2.22 1.27 -13.20
CA ILE A 18 -2.23 0.99 -11.76
C ILE A 18 -2.65 -0.46 -11.50
N ARG A 19 -3.69 -0.91 -12.20
CA ARG A 19 -4.21 -2.28 -12.14
C ARG A 19 -3.22 -3.35 -12.57
N GLU A 20 -2.37 -3.05 -13.54
CA GLU A 20 -1.31 -3.93 -14.02
C GLU A 20 -0.14 -4.01 -13.03
N VAL A 21 0.26 -2.87 -12.45
CA VAL A 21 1.29 -2.83 -11.41
C VAL A 21 0.86 -3.64 -10.19
N LEU A 22 -0.38 -3.46 -9.70
CA LEU A 22 -0.90 -4.25 -8.58
C LEU A 22 -0.94 -5.75 -8.87
N ARG A 23 -1.29 -6.13 -10.11
CA ARG A 23 -1.28 -7.55 -10.52
C ARG A 23 0.14 -8.12 -10.53
N SER A 24 1.08 -7.37 -11.09
CA SER A 24 2.49 -7.79 -11.18
C SER A 24 3.13 -7.94 -9.79
N ALA A 25 2.69 -7.13 -8.82
CA ALA A 25 3.12 -7.22 -7.42
C ALA A 25 2.37 -8.29 -6.61
N GLY A 26 1.48 -9.08 -7.24
CA GLY A 26 0.70 -10.09 -6.53
C GLY A 26 -0.31 -9.51 -5.54
N LEU A 27 -0.66 -8.22 -5.65
CA LEU A 27 -1.67 -7.52 -4.83
C LEU A 27 -3.03 -7.42 -5.55
N ARG A 28 -3.21 -8.17 -6.63
CA ARG A 28 -4.46 -8.17 -7.40
C ARG A 28 -4.65 -9.47 -8.16
N GLY A 29 -5.83 -10.06 -8.03
CA GLY A 29 -6.16 -11.38 -8.55
C GLY A 29 -6.84 -12.23 -7.47
N VAL A 30 -7.52 -13.30 -7.88
CA VAL A 30 -8.17 -14.25 -6.97
C VAL A 30 -7.13 -15.06 -6.18
N ASP A 31 -5.98 -15.34 -6.79
CA ASP A 31 -4.85 -16.07 -6.18
C ASP A 31 -3.92 -15.18 -5.33
N SER A 32 -4.21 -13.88 -5.23
CA SER A 32 -3.36 -12.97 -4.46
C SER A 32 -3.50 -13.26 -2.96
N PRO A 33 -2.42 -13.65 -2.26
CA PRO A 33 -2.44 -13.98 -0.83
C PRO A 33 -2.61 -12.73 0.05
N ALA A 34 -2.58 -11.53 -0.53
CA ALA A 34 -2.77 -10.29 0.20
C ALA A 34 -4.22 -10.16 0.71
N SER A 35 -4.35 -9.68 1.94
CA SER A 35 -5.65 -9.38 2.54
C SER A 35 -6.41 -8.31 1.73
N SER A 36 -7.74 -8.36 1.78
CA SER A 36 -8.60 -7.36 1.11
C SER A 36 -8.22 -5.93 1.48
N ASP A 37 -7.86 -5.71 2.75
CA ASP A 37 -7.42 -4.42 3.28
C ASP A 37 -6.12 -3.94 2.60
N THR A 38 -5.09 -4.80 2.57
CA THR A 38 -3.82 -4.54 1.88
C THR A 38 -4.02 -4.24 0.39
N LYS A 39 -4.93 -4.96 -0.28
CA LYS A 39 -5.29 -4.70 -1.69
C LYS A 39 -5.90 -3.31 -1.86
N ARG A 40 -6.77 -2.89 -0.94
CA ARG A 40 -7.38 -1.55 -0.94
C ARG A 40 -6.34 -0.47 -0.67
N ASP A 41 -5.49 -0.62 0.34
CA ASP A 41 -4.45 0.36 0.67
C ASP A 41 -3.45 0.52 -0.47
N ALA A 42 -2.97 -0.58 -1.05
CA ALA A 42 -2.08 -0.54 -2.20
C ALA A 42 -2.68 0.22 -3.38
N SER A 43 -3.98 0.03 -3.64
CA SER A 43 -4.69 0.73 -4.71
C SER A 43 -4.87 2.22 -4.45
N ALA A 44 -5.13 2.60 -3.20
CA ALA A 44 -5.25 4.00 -2.78
C ALA A 44 -3.89 4.70 -2.83
N PHE A 45 -2.84 4.03 -2.36
CA PHE A 45 -1.46 4.51 -2.40
C PHE A 45 -1.01 4.81 -3.84
N LEU A 46 -1.12 3.85 -4.76
CA LEU A 46 -0.73 4.06 -6.15
C LEU A 46 -1.56 5.13 -6.86
N THR A 47 -2.84 5.27 -6.50
CA THR A 47 -3.69 6.34 -7.03
C THR A 47 -3.18 7.72 -6.60
N THR A 48 -2.75 7.85 -5.34
CA THR A 48 -2.16 9.08 -4.81
C THR A 48 -0.81 9.39 -5.47
N GLU A 49 0.08 8.40 -5.56
CA GLU A 49 1.38 8.55 -6.22
C GLU A 49 1.24 8.96 -7.69
N PHE A 50 0.28 8.35 -8.40
CA PHE A 50 -0.01 8.71 -9.78
C PHE A 50 -0.47 10.16 -9.92
N ARG A 51 -1.31 10.64 -8.99
CA ARG A 51 -1.77 12.04 -8.95
C ARG A 51 -0.64 13.01 -8.56
N SER A 52 0.32 12.55 -7.75
CA SER A 52 1.51 13.29 -7.33
C SER A 52 2.51 13.49 -8.48
N GLY A 53 2.49 12.60 -9.49
CA GLY A 53 3.32 12.72 -10.69
C GLY A 53 4.00 11.42 -11.13
N VAL A 54 3.86 10.33 -10.36
CA VAL A 54 4.46 9.02 -10.68
C VAL A 54 3.63 8.31 -11.74
N ARG A 55 3.92 8.58 -13.02
CA ARG A 55 3.06 8.14 -14.14
C ARG A 55 3.60 6.97 -14.95
N THR A 56 4.76 6.41 -14.59
CA THR A 56 5.38 5.29 -15.30
C THR A 56 5.20 3.98 -14.56
N LYS A 57 5.12 2.87 -15.29
CA LYS A 57 4.99 1.52 -14.72
C LYS A 57 6.13 1.21 -13.74
N GLY A 58 7.37 1.50 -14.14
CA GLY A 58 8.56 1.21 -13.34
C GLY A 58 8.61 2.04 -12.06
N ALA A 59 8.27 3.33 -12.13
CA ALA A 59 8.26 4.18 -10.94
C ALA A 59 7.14 3.79 -9.97
N LEU A 60 5.93 3.47 -10.48
CA LEU A 60 4.83 2.94 -9.67
C LEU A 60 5.20 1.61 -8.99
N ALA A 61 5.88 0.71 -9.69
CA ALA A 61 6.36 -0.54 -9.11
C ALA A 61 7.42 -0.30 -8.01
N ALA A 62 8.33 0.64 -8.22
CA ALA A 62 9.36 0.99 -7.24
C ALA A 62 8.77 1.59 -5.96
N VAL A 63 7.80 2.52 -6.06
CA VAL A 63 7.13 3.08 -4.88
C VAL A 63 6.25 2.04 -4.18
N LEU A 64 5.63 1.11 -4.92
CA LEU A 64 4.86 0.02 -4.34
C LEU A 64 5.73 -0.95 -3.53
N ASP A 65 6.91 -1.29 -4.06
CA ASP A 65 7.88 -2.15 -3.36
C ASP A 65 8.35 -1.49 -2.05
N GLN A 66 8.63 -0.19 -2.08
CA GLN A 66 8.96 0.58 -0.87
C GLN A 66 7.80 0.59 0.13
N TRP A 67 6.58 0.82 -0.34
CA TRP A 67 5.38 0.78 0.50
C TRP A 67 5.19 -0.60 1.16
N ASN A 68 5.34 -1.69 0.40
CA ASN A 68 5.19 -3.05 0.93
C ASN A 68 6.25 -3.37 2.01
N LYS A 69 7.49 -2.90 1.81
CA LYS A 69 8.58 -3.00 2.81
C LYS A 69 8.25 -2.22 4.08
N GLN A 70 7.71 -1.01 3.95
CA GLN A 70 7.31 -0.18 5.10
C GLN A 70 6.12 -0.78 5.85
N SER A 71 5.09 -1.26 5.15
CA SER A 71 3.94 -1.93 5.77
C SER A 71 4.32 -3.23 6.48
N SER A 72 5.30 -3.98 5.94
CA SER A 72 5.84 -5.17 6.59
C SER A 72 6.66 -4.82 7.83
N SER A 73 7.46 -3.75 7.76
CA SER A 73 8.23 -3.26 8.91
C SER A 73 7.34 -2.73 10.04
N ALA A 74 6.28 -1.98 9.73
CA ALA A 74 5.35 -1.46 10.72
C ALA A 74 4.58 -2.58 11.45
N ARG A 75 4.27 -3.68 10.76
CA ARG A 75 3.66 -4.87 11.37
C ARG A 75 4.63 -5.67 12.24
N ALA A 76 5.91 -5.75 11.84
CA ALA A 76 6.94 -6.45 12.61
C ALA A 76 7.26 -5.72 13.94
N SER A 77 7.22 -4.39 13.95
CA SER A 77 7.48 -3.60 15.15
C SER A 77 6.41 -3.73 16.25
N ASN A 78 5.24 -4.31 15.95
CA ASN A 78 4.14 -4.44 16.91
C ASN A 78 4.14 -5.79 17.67
N VAL A 79 5.17 -6.63 17.49
CA VAL A 79 5.31 -7.96 18.12
C VAL A 79 6.34 -7.95 19.29
N GLN A 80 6.79 -6.79 19.75
CA GLN A 80 7.81 -6.69 20.83
C GLN A 80 7.34 -6.03 22.14
N VAL A 81 6.04 -6.05 22.47
CA VAL A 81 5.57 -5.55 23.77
C VAL A 81 4.59 -6.54 24.39
N PHE A 82 5.03 -7.75 24.74
CA PHE A 82 4.36 -8.62 25.72
C PHE A 82 5.29 -9.76 26.15
N ASP A 83 6.45 -9.43 26.73
CA ASP A 83 7.19 -10.40 27.55
C ASP A 83 8.02 -9.68 28.62
N ARG A 84 7.35 -9.26 29.69
CA ARG A 84 7.99 -9.08 31.00
C ARG A 84 6.93 -9.07 32.10
N GLN A 85 6.47 -10.26 32.50
CA GLN A 85 6.02 -10.47 33.88
C GLN A 85 7.20 -11.07 34.65
N PRO A 86 7.93 -10.28 35.46
CA PRO A 86 8.70 -10.89 36.54
C PRO A 86 7.70 -11.15 37.68
N GLY A 87 7.07 -12.32 37.61
CA GLY A 87 6.64 -13.00 38.83
C GLY A 87 7.88 -13.63 39.42
N ASP A 88 8.50 -12.94 40.38
CA ASP A 88 9.47 -13.55 41.29
C ASP A 88 8.95 -13.34 42.70
N ASP A 89 8.26 -14.37 43.17
CA ASP A 89 8.18 -14.73 44.57
C ASP A 89 9.56 -14.64 45.24
N ASN A 90 9.74 -13.76 46.22
CA ASN A 90 10.65 -14.07 47.32
C ASN A 90 10.36 -13.25 48.59
N ARG A 91 9.83 -13.97 49.59
CA ARG A 91 9.78 -13.68 51.04
C ARG A 91 8.80 -12.64 51.58
#